data_AF-A0A6A5VSK7-F1
#
_entry.id   AF-A0A6A5VSK7-F1
#
_cell.length_a   1.000
_cell.length_b   1.000
_cell.length_c   1.000
_cell.angle_alpha   90.00
_cell.angle_beta   90.00
_cell.angle_gamma   90.00
#
_symmetry.space_group_name_H-M   'P 1'
#
loop_
_entity.id
_entity.type
_entity.pdbx_description
1 polymer ?
#
loop_
_entity_poly.entity_id
_entity_poly.type
_entity_poly.pdbx_seq_one_letter_code
_entity_poly.pdbx_strand_id
1 'polypeptide(L)'
;MIPVTQKAANTCNYCRTRKQRCDRTLPSCSRCAAKLRPCDYTWAKDAPHLIDRGLVQGGPLFVQRRACGSDLSTRGRDELLQAVTACTNREPGCTDRFSEVISDMLDLANCKVSDMLEEHATSIHQWCPLLDEELLREGRKGAYDDFPSNLLPNPLLLLCVFMLIRPTCAHTEHVCTGVLYTTVKQLLAIGQAAGEVSLELFRAGMLVAVYECGHGMARQALQTLSWCVALFDLIKLDMHKPDREVCSEELISSLNAAIVMLDRMIPLSNMSGSLPLVCPTRHPLSVHIASRIEPEIPPPAPTPYASSPRKVHIRAIVALDSGRVLEYSHACKSGVAGMETCDEVDAAVALVIKKLVDKPEPHTWLHCDAIAMAFCSHLLLQQTEVERLEARGISPSDTAATKALMALQYSRRMAWDMVHVMIEKIETEDDLPYLPFAGVCCVIRAGIAVFETSKYGSGDEPSNEEIHGFLTILEWFARQWSVGVQYLERARALAQSYVIFQH
;
A
#
# COMPACT_ATOMS: atom_id res chain seq x y z
N MET A 1 49.43 42.45 44.76
CA MET A 1 48.27 42.06 43.93
C MET A 1 48.59 40.73 43.27
N ILE A 2 47.88 39.66 43.62
CA ILE A 2 48.04 38.35 42.96
C ILE A 2 47.22 38.41 41.67
N PRO A 3 47.79 38.17 40.48
CA PRO A 3 47.03 38.20 39.24
C PRO A 3 46.09 37.00 39.19
N VAL A 4 44.78 37.27 39.27
CA VAL A 4 43.75 36.24 39.12
C VAL A 4 43.64 35.90 37.64
N THR A 5 44.39 34.89 37.19
CA THR A 5 44.23 34.34 35.83
C THR A 5 42.93 33.55 35.76
N GLN A 6 41.95 34.05 35.03
CA GLN A 6 40.71 33.32 34.77
C GLN A 6 41.01 32.06 33.93
N LYS A 7 40.43 30.93 34.35
CA LYS A 7 40.57 29.64 33.66
C LYS A 7 39.24 29.16 33.10
N ALA A 8 39.28 28.55 31.92
CA ALA A 8 38.15 27.89 31.29
C ALA A 8 37.82 26.55 31.99
N ALA A 9 36.54 26.17 31.99
CA ALA A 9 36.07 24.91 32.57
C ALA A 9 36.63 23.67 31.83
N ASN A 10 36.82 23.78 30.52
CA ASN A 10 37.24 22.68 29.66
C ASN A 10 38.56 22.97 28.95
N THR A 11 39.23 21.92 28.47
CA THR A 11 40.38 22.03 27.55
C THR A 11 39.94 22.70 26.25
N CYS A 12 40.74 23.53 25.59
CA CYS A 12 40.34 24.09 24.28
C CYS A 12 40.22 22.99 23.19
N ASN A 13 39.44 23.26 22.14
CA ASN A 13 39.13 22.33 21.05
C ASN A 13 40.41 21.79 20.39
N TYR A 14 41.33 22.72 20.10
CA TYR A 14 42.61 22.41 19.47
C TYR A 14 43.45 21.40 20.28
N CYS A 15 43.54 21.59 21.60
CA CYS A 15 44.28 20.69 22.47
C CYS A 15 43.52 19.38 22.73
N ARG A 16 42.18 19.41 22.80
CA ARG A 16 41.32 18.23 22.95
C ARG A 16 41.50 17.26 21.78
N THR A 17 41.31 17.74 20.55
CA THR A 17 41.36 16.92 19.33
C THR A 17 42.72 16.26 19.13
N ARG A 18 43.80 16.90 19.61
CA ARG A 18 45.18 16.40 19.50
C ARG A 18 45.68 15.67 20.74
N LYS A 19 44.83 15.46 21.75
CA LYS A 19 45.15 14.84 23.05
C LYS A 19 46.39 15.46 23.72
N GLN A 20 46.45 16.79 23.71
CA GLN A 20 47.58 17.58 24.22
C GLN A 20 47.25 18.30 25.54
N ARG A 21 48.27 18.53 26.39
CA ARG A 21 48.11 19.27 27.66
C ARG A 21 47.70 20.73 27.39
N CYS A 22 46.64 21.19 28.07
CA CYS A 22 46.09 22.55 28.03
C CYS A 22 46.04 23.12 29.44
N ASP A 23 46.55 24.34 29.64
CA ASP A 23 46.57 25.06 30.92
C ASP A 23 45.27 25.85 31.22
N ARG A 24 44.35 25.87 30.25
CA ARG A 24 43.00 26.44 30.33
C ARG A 24 42.94 27.95 30.60
N THR A 25 44.02 28.70 30.41
CA THR A 25 44.00 30.16 30.59
C THR A 25 43.07 30.82 29.56
N LEU A 26 42.33 31.85 30.00
CA LEU A 26 41.52 32.71 29.14
C LEU A 26 42.28 34.00 28.78
N PRO A 27 42.11 34.54 27.56
CA PRO A 27 41.24 34.05 26.48
C PRO A 27 41.84 32.90 25.64
N SER A 28 43.15 32.65 25.75
CA SER A 28 43.85 31.56 25.04
C SER A 28 44.78 30.79 25.98
N CYS A 29 44.86 29.47 25.78
CA CYS A 29 45.82 28.61 26.48
C CYS A 29 47.27 28.94 26.06
N SER A 30 48.25 28.80 26.95
CA SER A 30 49.65 29.17 26.68
C SER A 30 50.22 28.44 25.46
N ARG A 31 49.78 27.20 25.22
CA ARG A 31 50.23 26.40 24.07
C ARG A 31 49.68 26.92 22.74
N CYS A 32 48.42 27.30 22.70
CA CYS A 32 47.81 27.88 21.49
C CYS A 32 48.37 29.28 21.23
N ALA A 33 48.58 30.07 22.28
CA ALA A 33 49.21 31.39 22.20
C ALA A 33 50.64 31.31 21.65
N ALA A 34 51.48 30.42 22.21
CA ALA A 34 52.87 30.25 21.78
C ALA A 34 53.00 29.69 20.35
N LYS A 35 51.96 29.03 19.82
CA LYS A 35 51.93 28.47 18.46
C LYS A 35 51.09 29.29 17.48
N LEU A 36 50.57 30.45 17.91
CA LEU A 36 49.68 31.31 17.13
C LEU A 36 48.52 30.53 16.49
N ARG A 37 47.94 29.59 17.25
CA ARG A 37 46.81 28.78 16.80
C ARG A 37 45.51 29.29 17.41
N PRO A 38 44.37 29.22 16.69
CA PRO A 38 43.06 29.57 17.24
C PRO A 38 42.76 28.73 18.49
N CYS A 39 42.56 29.40 19.63
CA CYS A 39 42.23 28.76 20.89
C CYS A 39 40.73 28.91 21.16
N ASP A 40 39.99 27.84 20.90
CA ASP A 40 38.54 27.85 21.03
C ASP A 40 38.09 27.01 22.24
N TYR A 41 37.31 27.62 23.13
CA TYR A 41 36.67 26.96 24.27
C TYR A 41 35.13 26.84 24.12
N THR A 42 34.54 27.34 23.04
CA THR A 42 33.08 27.32 22.83
C THR A 42 32.57 25.95 22.39
N TRP A 43 33.44 25.05 21.92
CA TRP A 43 33.05 23.66 21.64
C TRP A 43 32.36 22.96 22.82
N ALA A 44 32.67 23.38 24.05
CA ALA A 44 32.06 22.82 25.25
C ALA A 44 30.72 23.48 25.63
N LYS A 45 30.36 24.62 25.02
CA LYS A 45 29.00 25.16 25.06
C LYS A 45 28.09 24.46 24.03
N ASP A 46 28.69 23.96 22.95
CA ASP A 46 28.00 23.22 21.87
C ASP A 46 28.09 21.69 22.03
N ALA A 47 28.64 21.20 23.16
CA ALA A 47 28.62 19.79 23.53
C ALA A 47 27.67 19.62 24.72
N PRO A 48 26.55 18.87 24.55
CA PRO A 48 25.70 18.51 25.67
C PRO A 48 26.55 17.78 26.71
N HIS A 49 26.46 18.22 27.97
CA HIS A 49 27.20 17.66 29.08
C HIS A 49 26.95 16.14 29.22
N LEU A 50 28.00 15.35 29.00
CA LEU A 50 28.18 13.95 29.43
C LEU A 50 28.55 13.99 30.93
N ILE A 51 28.05 13.22 31.89
CA ILE A 51 27.46 11.87 31.93
C ILE A 51 26.60 11.80 33.20
N ASP A 52 25.32 11.48 33.08
CA ASP A 52 24.68 10.53 34.00
C ASP A 52 24.44 9.25 33.18
N ARG A 53 24.78 8.09 33.74
CA ARG A 53 24.68 6.79 33.07
C ARG A 53 23.27 6.20 33.23
N GLY A 54 22.26 7.02 33.04
CA GLY A 54 20.84 6.68 32.96
C GLY A 54 20.12 7.82 32.25
N LEU A 55 19.21 7.51 31.32
CA LEU A 55 18.45 8.43 30.46
C LEU A 55 19.16 8.91 29.18
N VAL A 56 19.16 8.05 28.15
CA VAL A 56 19.24 8.45 26.72
C VAL A 56 17.81 8.79 26.19
N GLN A 57 16.85 9.01 27.07
CA GLN A 57 15.45 9.31 26.71
C GLN A 57 15.23 10.83 26.66
N GLY A 58 14.96 11.39 25.48
CA GLY A 58 14.61 12.82 25.39
C GLY A 58 14.17 13.37 24.02
N GLY A 59 14.31 12.61 22.93
CA GLY A 59 13.73 13.00 21.63
C GLY A 59 12.39 12.30 21.38
N PRO A 60 11.41 12.89 20.67
CA PRO A 60 10.12 12.24 20.42
C PRO A 60 10.28 11.03 19.47
N LEU A 61 9.38 10.04 19.56
CA LEU A 61 9.37 8.89 18.64
C LEU A 61 8.88 9.29 17.24
N PHE A 62 8.06 10.35 17.16
CA PHE A 62 7.59 10.97 15.92
C PHE A 62 8.09 12.41 15.79
N VAL A 63 8.43 12.82 14.58
CA VAL A 63 8.88 14.19 14.29
C VAL A 63 8.00 14.79 13.20
N GLN A 64 7.42 15.95 13.48
CA GLN A 64 6.70 16.74 12.48
C GLN A 64 7.70 17.38 11.51
N ARG A 65 7.60 17.03 10.22
CA ARG A 65 8.31 17.73 9.15
C ARG A 65 7.38 18.81 8.59
N ARG A 66 7.83 20.08 8.69
CA ARG A 66 7.01 21.27 8.38
C ARG A 66 6.21 21.19 7.07
N ALA A 67 6.77 20.60 6.01
CA ALA A 67 6.14 20.51 4.68
C ALA A 67 5.70 19.08 4.29
N CYS A 68 5.83 18.09 5.17
CA CYS A 68 5.72 16.67 4.79
C CYS A 68 4.94 15.79 5.78
N GLY A 69 4.30 16.38 6.79
CA GLY A 69 3.62 15.65 7.86
C GLY A 69 4.61 15.07 8.88
N SER A 70 4.10 14.25 9.81
CA SER A 70 4.91 13.53 10.78
C SER A 70 5.62 12.33 10.13
N ASP A 71 6.76 11.92 10.66
CA ASP A 71 7.39 10.65 10.32
C ASP A 71 8.14 10.12 11.54
N LEU A 72 8.48 8.84 11.50
CA LEU A 72 9.23 8.17 12.55
C LEU A 72 10.61 8.83 12.73
N SER A 73 10.98 9.07 13.99
CA SER A 73 12.29 9.64 14.34
C SER A 73 13.39 8.57 14.30
N THR A 74 14.66 8.98 14.28
CA THR A 74 15.78 8.05 14.40
C THR A 74 15.71 7.25 15.71
N ARG A 75 15.29 7.89 16.81
CA ARG A 75 15.05 7.21 18.09
C ARG A 75 13.90 6.20 17.96
N GLY A 76 12.78 6.61 17.37
CA GLY A 76 11.63 5.73 17.17
C GLY A 76 11.98 4.48 16.35
N ARG A 77 12.76 4.66 15.27
CA ARG A 77 13.31 3.53 14.52
C ARG A 77 14.17 2.64 15.40
N ASP A 78 15.14 3.20 16.10
CA ASP A 78 16.10 2.40 16.88
C ASP A 78 15.38 1.63 18.00
N GLU A 79 14.35 2.21 18.64
CA GLU A 79 13.53 1.52 19.65
C GLU A 79 12.68 0.39 19.05
N LEU A 80 12.05 0.57 17.89
CA LEU A 80 11.32 -0.50 17.20
C LEU A 80 12.23 -1.66 16.81
N LEU A 81 13.39 -1.34 16.22
CA LEU A 81 14.36 -2.34 15.80
C LEU A 81 14.88 -3.12 17.02
N GLN A 82 15.14 -2.43 18.13
CA GLN A 82 15.57 -3.06 19.38
C GLN A 82 14.47 -3.96 19.96
N ALA A 83 13.22 -3.50 19.99
CA ALA A 83 12.09 -4.27 20.52
C ALA A 83 11.87 -5.56 19.72
N VAL A 84 11.82 -5.48 18.38
CA VAL A 84 11.65 -6.67 17.53
C VAL A 84 12.85 -7.61 17.61
N THR A 85 14.08 -7.09 17.66
CA THR A 85 15.27 -7.93 17.85
C THR A 85 15.22 -8.70 19.18
N ALA A 86 14.76 -8.05 20.25
CA ALA A 86 14.53 -8.70 21.54
C ALA A 86 13.45 -9.80 21.46
N CYS A 87 12.37 -9.57 20.71
CA CYS A 87 11.35 -10.59 20.43
C CYS A 87 11.92 -11.80 19.69
N THR A 88 12.71 -11.56 18.64
CA THR A 88 13.39 -12.60 17.88
C THR A 88 14.35 -13.43 18.75
N ASN A 89 15.05 -12.77 19.67
CA ASN A 89 15.95 -13.43 20.62
C ASN A 89 15.20 -14.07 21.81
N ARG A 90 13.87 -13.98 21.84
CA ARG A 90 13.00 -14.51 22.91
C ARG A 90 13.36 -13.97 24.30
N GLU A 91 13.71 -12.69 24.37
CA GLU A 91 13.98 -12.02 25.64
C GLU A 91 12.70 -11.89 26.48
N PRO A 92 12.77 -11.97 27.82
CA PRO A 92 11.61 -11.74 28.68
C PRO A 92 11.01 -10.34 28.48
N GLY A 93 9.67 -10.24 28.46
CA GLY A 93 8.94 -8.97 28.33
C GLY A 93 9.18 -8.22 27.02
N CYS A 94 9.65 -8.90 25.96
CA CYS A 94 9.88 -8.29 24.66
C CYS A 94 8.59 -7.81 23.98
N THR A 95 7.53 -8.62 24.02
CA THR A 95 6.22 -8.27 23.46
C THR A 95 5.62 -7.05 24.14
N ASP A 96 5.63 -7.01 25.47
CA ASP A 96 5.16 -5.88 26.28
C ASP A 96 5.88 -4.58 25.89
N ARG A 97 7.22 -4.61 25.82
CA ARG A 97 8.04 -3.48 25.37
C ARG A 97 7.69 -3.05 23.94
N PHE A 98 7.42 -4.01 23.05
CA PHE A 98 7.06 -3.69 21.68
C PHE A 98 5.68 -3.01 21.63
N SER A 99 4.69 -3.53 22.35
CA SER A 99 3.36 -2.93 22.48
C SER A 99 3.41 -1.53 23.08
N GLU A 100 4.23 -1.30 24.13
CA GLU A 100 4.45 0.03 24.72
C GLU A 100 4.99 1.03 23.70
N VAL A 101 6.02 0.64 22.93
CA VAL A 101 6.60 1.52 21.90
C VAL A 101 5.56 1.88 20.83
N ILE A 102 4.71 0.94 20.40
CA ILE A 102 3.63 1.23 19.43
C ILE A 102 2.56 2.13 20.05
N SER A 103 2.15 1.88 21.29
CA SER A 103 1.17 2.73 21.99
C SER A 103 1.66 4.17 22.10
N ASP A 104 2.90 4.39 22.57
CA ASP A 104 3.52 5.71 22.68
C ASP A 104 3.59 6.43 21.33
N MET A 105 3.83 5.66 20.25
CA MET A 105 3.85 6.19 18.89
C MET A 105 2.46 6.67 18.43
N LEU A 106 1.42 5.88 18.67
CA LEU A 106 0.04 6.23 18.33
C LEU A 106 -0.43 7.46 19.12
N ASP A 107 -0.11 7.51 20.42
CA ASP A 107 -0.40 8.64 21.30
C ASP A 107 0.28 9.94 20.81
N LEU A 108 1.58 9.86 20.47
CA LEU A 108 2.32 11.00 19.91
C LEU A 108 1.80 11.45 18.54
N ALA A 109 1.23 10.53 17.76
CA ALA A 109 0.58 10.81 16.50
C ALA A 109 -0.87 11.31 16.66
N ASN A 110 -1.40 11.33 17.89
CA ASN A 110 -2.81 11.61 18.19
C ASN A 110 -3.76 10.73 17.36
N CYS A 111 -3.43 9.45 17.25
CA CYS A 111 -4.16 8.47 16.45
C CYS A 111 -4.78 7.42 17.37
N LYS A 112 -6.11 7.33 17.37
CA LYS A 112 -6.83 6.29 18.12
C LYS A 112 -6.84 4.98 17.34
N VAL A 113 -6.83 3.88 18.08
CA VAL A 113 -6.89 2.55 17.50
C VAL A 113 -8.26 2.31 16.85
N SER A 114 -9.33 2.81 17.45
CA SER A 114 -10.70 2.73 16.89
C SER A 114 -10.83 3.38 15.52
N ASP A 115 -10.40 4.64 15.40
CA ASP A 115 -10.45 5.41 14.15
C ASP A 115 -9.64 4.70 13.06
N MET A 116 -8.43 4.25 13.41
CA MET A 116 -7.55 3.52 12.50
C MET A 116 -8.16 2.22 11.99
N LEU A 117 -8.79 1.45 12.87
CA LEU A 117 -9.40 0.17 12.50
C LEU A 117 -10.72 0.35 11.75
N GLU A 118 -11.46 1.44 11.95
CA GLU A 118 -12.64 1.78 11.16
C GLU A 118 -12.25 2.13 9.72
N GLU A 119 -11.25 2.99 9.54
CA GLU A 119 -10.72 3.33 8.21
C GLU A 119 -10.15 2.09 7.52
N HIS A 120 -9.38 1.25 8.23
CA HIS A 120 -8.86 0.01 7.67
C HIS A 120 -9.96 -0.98 7.27
N ALA A 121 -10.98 -1.14 8.12
CA ALA A 121 -12.09 -2.07 7.88
C ALA A 121 -12.84 -1.75 6.59
N THR A 122 -12.94 -0.47 6.25
CA THR A 122 -13.68 0.04 5.10
C THR A 122 -12.80 0.13 3.85
N SER A 123 -11.60 0.72 3.95
CA SER A 123 -10.70 0.97 2.81
C SER A 123 -9.91 -0.25 2.33
N ILE A 124 -9.46 -1.12 3.24
CA ILE A 124 -8.55 -2.23 2.90
C ILE A 124 -9.20 -3.59 3.15
N HIS A 125 -9.74 -3.82 4.34
CA HIS A 125 -10.19 -5.15 4.78
C HIS A 125 -11.25 -5.75 3.86
N GLN A 126 -12.12 -4.93 3.25
CA GLN A 126 -13.18 -5.40 2.34
C GLN A 126 -12.66 -6.20 1.14
N TRP A 127 -11.52 -5.81 0.58
CA TRP A 127 -10.92 -6.43 -0.61
C TRP A 127 -9.64 -7.21 -0.29
N CYS A 128 -8.99 -6.93 0.84
CA CYS A 128 -7.82 -7.62 1.35
C CYS A 128 -7.96 -7.89 2.87
N PRO A 129 -8.72 -8.93 3.27
CA PRO A 129 -9.02 -9.20 4.67
C PRO A 129 -7.84 -9.86 5.39
N LEU A 130 -7.02 -9.03 6.03
CA LEU A 130 -5.77 -9.46 6.67
C LEU A 130 -5.84 -9.50 8.19
N LEU A 131 -6.79 -8.79 8.80
CA LEU A 131 -6.99 -8.79 10.25
C LEU A 131 -8.07 -9.78 10.66
N ASP A 132 -8.00 -10.27 11.90
CA ASP A 132 -9.07 -11.12 12.45
C ASP A 132 -10.34 -10.29 12.66
N GLU A 133 -11.50 -10.85 12.28
CA GLU A 133 -12.80 -10.15 12.36
C GLU A 133 -13.12 -9.71 13.80
N GLU A 134 -12.65 -10.47 14.78
CA GLU A 134 -12.82 -10.14 16.20
C GLU A 134 -12.00 -8.92 16.63
N LEU A 135 -10.74 -8.84 16.17
CA LEU A 135 -9.86 -7.68 16.43
C LEU A 135 -10.50 -6.40 15.87
N LEU A 136 -11.04 -6.47 14.65
CA LEU A 136 -11.76 -5.36 14.04
C LEU A 136 -13.06 -5.03 14.76
N ARG A 137 -13.81 -6.03 15.21
CA ARG A 137 -15.08 -5.82 15.88
C ARG A 137 -14.92 -5.15 17.24
N GLU A 138 -13.95 -5.59 18.04
CA GLU A 138 -13.66 -5.00 19.35
C GLU A 138 -12.93 -3.65 19.22
N GLY A 139 -11.93 -3.58 18.34
CA GLY A 139 -11.14 -2.37 18.16
C GLY A 139 -11.95 -1.17 17.68
N ARG A 140 -12.89 -1.36 16.74
CA ARG A 140 -13.80 -0.30 16.27
C ARG A 140 -14.78 0.19 17.33
N LYS A 141 -15.00 -0.58 18.40
CA LYS A 141 -15.80 -0.15 19.56
C LYS A 141 -14.98 0.65 20.58
N GLY A 142 -13.71 0.93 20.30
CA GLY A 142 -12.82 1.64 21.21
C GLY A 142 -12.24 0.75 22.32
N ALA A 143 -12.33 -0.58 22.20
CA ALA A 143 -11.82 -1.50 23.22
C ALA A 143 -10.32 -1.32 23.49
N TYR A 144 -9.58 -0.75 22.53
CA TYR A 144 -8.14 -0.58 22.59
C TYR A 144 -7.65 0.86 22.78
N ASP A 145 -8.55 1.85 22.86
CA ASP A 145 -8.16 3.27 22.91
C ASP A 145 -7.60 3.69 24.29
N ASP A 146 -8.16 3.15 25.37
CA ASP A 146 -7.72 3.37 26.76
C ASP A 146 -7.11 2.09 27.37
N PHE A 147 -6.62 1.19 26.52
CA PHE A 147 -6.12 -0.12 26.93
C PHE A 147 -4.70 -0.01 27.51
N PRO A 148 -4.30 -0.88 28.45
CA PRO A 148 -2.93 -0.88 28.95
C PRO A 148 -1.93 -1.00 27.80
N SER A 149 -0.99 -0.06 27.72
CA SER A 149 -0.05 0.08 26.59
C SER A 149 0.77 -1.17 26.32
N ASN A 150 1.13 -1.91 27.38
CA ASN A 150 1.88 -3.16 27.30
C ASN A 150 1.07 -4.38 26.82
N LEU A 151 -0.25 -4.26 26.69
CA LEU A 151 -1.16 -5.35 26.30
C LEU A 151 -1.80 -5.13 24.93
N LEU A 152 -1.35 -4.14 24.16
CA LEU A 152 -1.87 -3.85 22.83
C LEU A 152 -1.76 -5.11 21.94
N PRO A 153 -2.88 -5.59 21.34
CA PRO A 153 -2.88 -6.83 20.56
C PRO A 153 -2.24 -6.64 19.18
N ASN A 154 -1.45 -7.62 18.73
CA ASN A 154 -0.82 -7.64 17.41
C ASN A 154 -0.12 -6.31 17.04
N PRO A 155 0.83 -5.83 17.86
CA PRO A 155 1.45 -4.50 17.70
C PRO A 155 2.09 -4.28 16.32
N LEU A 156 2.64 -5.32 15.69
CA LEU A 156 3.18 -5.22 14.34
C LEU A 156 2.09 -4.94 13.29
N LEU A 157 0.94 -5.60 13.40
CA LEU A 157 -0.18 -5.38 12.48
C LEU A 157 -0.75 -3.97 12.67
N LEU A 158 -0.93 -3.52 13.91
CA LEU A 158 -1.40 -2.16 14.19
C LEU A 158 -0.42 -1.10 13.67
N LEU A 159 0.89 -1.33 13.79
CA LEU A 159 1.90 -0.45 13.17
C LEU A 159 1.77 -0.41 11.63
N CYS A 160 1.51 -1.56 10.99
CA CYS A 160 1.30 -1.62 9.54
C CYS A 160 0.00 -0.93 9.11
N VAL A 161 -1.08 -1.08 9.88
CA VAL A 161 -2.34 -0.37 9.63
C VAL A 161 -2.14 1.13 9.82
N PHE A 162 -1.47 1.55 10.88
CA PHE A 162 -1.11 2.94 11.12
C PHE A 162 -0.29 3.52 9.96
N MET A 163 0.65 2.75 9.41
CA MET A 163 1.40 3.17 8.23
C MET A 163 0.50 3.35 7.00
N LEU A 164 -0.51 2.50 6.82
CA LEU A 164 -1.41 2.48 5.66
C LEU A 164 -2.43 3.64 5.63
N ILE A 165 -3.04 3.96 6.77
CA ILE A 165 -4.14 4.94 6.85
C ILE A 165 -3.65 6.40 6.91
N ARG A 166 -2.34 6.62 6.99
CA ARG A 166 -1.81 7.97 7.16
C ARG A 166 -1.90 8.77 5.86
N PRO A 167 -2.24 10.07 5.95
CA PRO A 167 -2.18 10.97 4.80
C PRO A 167 -0.80 10.95 4.15
N THR A 168 -0.77 11.01 2.82
CA THR A 168 0.51 10.98 2.11
C THR A 168 1.26 12.29 2.26
N CYS A 169 2.59 12.18 2.16
CA CYS A 169 3.40 13.35 1.92
C CYS A 169 3.11 13.91 0.51
N ALA A 170 2.95 15.24 0.40
CA ALA A 170 2.86 15.92 -0.89
C ALA A 170 4.07 15.70 -1.81
N HIS A 171 5.21 15.26 -1.26
CA HIS A 171 6.42 14.93 -2.00
C HIS A 171 6.53 13.41 -2.15
N THR A 172 6.28 12.90 -3.36
CA THR A 172 6.31 11.46 -3.68
C THR A 172 7.66 10.79 -3.38
N GLU A 173 8.76 11.53 -3.52
CA GLU A 173 10.12 11.04 -3.20
C GLU A 173 10.25 10.61 -1.73
N HIS A 174 9.58 11.32 -0.81
CA HIS A 174 9.65 11.00 0.62
C HIS A 174 8.87 9.75 1.00
N VAL A 175 7.88 9.35 0.19
CA VAL A 175 7.06 8.17 0.45
C VAL A 175 7.90 6.90 0.33
N CYS A 176 8.71 6.82 -0.74
CA CYS A 176 9.60 5.68 -0.96
C CYS A 176 10.76 5.58 0.05
N THR A 177 11.10 6.67 0.73
CA THR A 177 12.19 6.75 1.72
C THR A 177 11.69 7.06 3.13
N GLY A 178 10.39 6.91 3.38
CA GLY A 178 9.78 7.21 4.67
C GLY A 178 10.44 6.38 5.77
N VAL A 179 10.78 7.01 6.89
CA VAL A 179 11.49 6.32 7.97
C VAL A 179 10.59 5.23 8.56
N LEU A 180 9.29 5.49 8.74
CA LEU A 180 8.34 4.48 9.19
C LEU A 180 8.30 3.26 8.25
N TYR A 181 8.04 3.48 6.97
CA TYR A 181 7.94 2.41 5.97
C TYR A 181 9.23 1.58 5.88
N THR A 182 10.39 2.24 5.76
CA THR A 182 11.67 1.55 5.71
C THR A 182 11.99 0.80 7.00
N THR A 183 11.55 1.32 8.16
CA THR A 183 11.68 0.61 9.44
C THR A 183 10.80 -0.63 9.46
N VAL A 184 9.53 -0.55 9.05
CA VAL A 184 8.64 -1.72 8.96
C VAL A 184 9.24 -2.80 8.04
N LYS A 185 9.80 -2.41 6.88
CA LYS A 185 10.54 -3.33 6.00
C LYS A 185 11.73 -3.99 6.71
N GLN A 186 12.45 -3.26 7.55
CA GLN A 186 13.53 -3.82 8.37
C GLN A 186 13.00 -4.78 9.44
N LEU A 187 11.85 -4.51 10.08
CA LEU A 187 11.22 -5.45 11.02
C LEU A 187 10.88 -6.78 10.33
N LEU A 188 10.28 -6.71 9.13
CA LEU A 188 10.01 -7.91 8.33
C LEU A 188 11.29 -8.66 7.94
N ALA A 189 12.34 -7.94 7.56
CA ALA A 189 13.63 -8.52 7.21
C ALA A 189 14.32 -9.20 8.41
N ILE A 190 14.20 -8.64 9.62
CA ILE A 190 14.70 -9.26 10.85
C ILE A 190 13.96 -10.57 11.13
N GLY A 191 12.63 -10.56 11.04
CA GLY A 191 11.82 -11.78 11.19
C GLY A 191 12.20 -12.85 10.16
N GLN A 192 12.33 -12.46 8.89
CA GLN A 192 12.78 -13.37 7.83
C GLN A 192 14.18 -13.93 8.09
N ALA A 193 15.14 -13.09 8.49
CA ALA A 193 16.52 -13.50 8.77
C ALA A 193 16.60 -14.47 9.96
N ALA A 194 15.68 -14.35 10.92
CA ALA A 194 15.54 -15.27 12.03
C ALA A 194 14.89 -16.62 11.66
N GLY A 195 14.40 -16.77 10.43
CA GLY A 195 13.64 -17.94 10.01
C GLY A 195 12.23 -18.01 10.62
N GLU A 196 11.67 -16.87 11.03
CA GLU A 196 10.31 -16.81 11.57
C GLU A 196 9.29 -17.15 10.48
N VAL A 197 8.40 -18.11 10.78
CA VAL A 197 7.31 -18.54 9.89
C VAL A 197 6.00 -18.43 10.66
N SER A 198 5.36 -17.26 10.58
CA SER A 198 4.13 -16.96 11.32
C SER A 198 3.10 -16.22 10.47
N LEU A 199 1.83 -16.42 10.81
CA LEU A 199 0.71 -15.76 10.14
C LEU A 199 0.74 -14.24 10.35
N GLU A 200 1.21 -13.78 11.52
CA GLU A 200 1.40 -12.35 11.79
C GLU A 200 2.43 -11.74 10.84
N LEU A 201 3.58 -12.39 10.63
CA LEU A 201 4.62 -11.91 9.71
C LEU A 201 4.11 -11.87 8.26
N PHE A 202 3.34 -12.88 7.85
CA PHE A 202 2.68 -12.90 6.54
C PHE A 202 1.68 -11.75 6.39
N ARG A 203 0.79 -11.55 7.37
CA ARG A 203 -0.23 -10.48 7.36
C ARG A 203 0.42 -9.10 7.33
N ALA A 204 1.48 -8.89 8.12
CA ALA A 204 2.27 -7.65 8.09
C ALA A 204 2.90 -7.42 6.70
N GLY A 205 3.48 -8.47 6.11
CA GLY A 205 4.00 -8.45 4.74
C GLY A 205 2.97 -8.04 3.70
N MET A 206 1.78 -8.63 3.77
CA MET A 206 0.67 -8.31 2.87
C MET A 206 0.22 -6.85 3.03
N LEU A 207 0.10 -6.33 4.26
CA LEU A 207 -0.22 -4.92 4.52
C LEU A 207 0.85 -3.98 3.94
N VAL A 208 2.13 -4.35 4.02
CA VAL A 208 3.22 -3.59 3.39
C VAL A 208 3.12 -3.62 1.86
N ALA A 209 2.77 -4.77 1.26
CA ALA A 209 2.55 -4.85 -0.18
C ALA A 209 1.35 -4.01 -0.64
N VAL A 210 0.29 -3.92 0.17
CA VAL A 210 -0.84 -3.00 -0.06
C VAL A 210 -0.37 -1.55 -0.03
N TYR A 211 0.47 -1.18 0.95
CA TYR A 211 1.05 0.17 1.05
C TYR A 211 1.87 0.49 -0.22
N GLU A 212 2.79 -0.39 -0.60
CA GLU A 212 3.61 -0.22 -1.78
C GLU A 212 2.75 -0.10 -3.06
N CYS A 213 1.65 -0.86 -3.16
CA CYS A 213 0.68 -0.72 -4.25
C CYS A 213 -0.01 0.65 -4.25
N GLY A 214 -0.54 1.09 -3.11
CA GLY A 214 -1.23 2.39 -2.97
C GLY A 214 -0.36 3.60 -3.24
N HIS A 215 0.95 3.47 -3.05
CA HIS A 215 1.92 4.54 -3.31
C HIS A 215 2.63 4.43 -4.66
N GLY A 216 2.18 3.55 -5.56
CA GLY A 216 2.75 3.42 -6.91
C GLY A 216 4.15 2.78 -6.93
N MET A 217 4.53 2.06 -5.87
CA MET A 217 5.81 1.36 -5.72
C MET A 217 5.70 -0.08 -6.25
N ALA A 218 5.24 -0.23 -7.49
CA ALA A 218 4.78 -1.52 -8.02
C ALA A 218 5.87 -2.61 -8.04
N ARG A 219 7.16 -2.25 -8.22
CA ARG A 219 8.28 -3.22 -8.15
C ARG A 219 8.50 -3.73 -6.73
N GLN A 220 8.41 -2.85 -5.75
CA GLN A 220 8.54 -3.18 -4.33
C GLN A 220 7.36 -4.05 -3.90
N ALA A 221 6.14 -3.68 -4.29
CA ALA A 221 4.93 -4.46 -4.04
C ALA A 221 5.05 -5.88 -4.59
N LEU A 222 5.54 -6.04 -5.83
CA LEU A 222 5.79 -7.34 -6.45
C LEU A 222 6.81 -8.18 -5.64
N GLN A 223 7.91 -7.57 -5.18
CA GLN A 223 8.92 -8.25 -4.37
C GLN A 223 8.37 -8.68 -3.00
N THR A 224 7.67 -7.79 -2.31
CA THR A 224 7.06 -8.08 -1.01
C THR A 224 6.01 -9.18 -1.13
N LEU A 225 5.13 -9.09 -2.12
CA LEU A 225 4.10 -10.11 -2.37
C LEU A 225 4.73 -11.47 -2.71
N SER A 226 5.80 -11.49 -3.53
CA SER A 226 6.53 -12.73 -3.83
C SER A 226 7.06 -13.42 -2.58
N TRP A 227 7.60 -12.64 -1.63
CA TRP A 227 8.00 -13.16 -0.34
C TRP A 227 6.82 -13.64 0.50
N CYS A 228 5.70 -12.90 0.51
CA CYS A 228 4.49 -13.30 1.24
C CYS A 228 3.91 -14.63 0.72
N VAL A 229 3.89 -14.84 -0.59
CA VAL A 229 3.44 -16.10 -1.21
C VAL A 229 4.31 -17.26 -0.75
N ALA A 230 5.64 -17.12 -0.82
CA ALA A 230 6.57 -18.15 -0.37
C ALA A 230 6.42 -18.43 1.14
N LEU A 231 6.26 -17.39 1.96
CA LEU A 231 6.03 -17.52 3.40
C LEU A 231 4.71 -18.24 3.70
N PHE A 232 3.64 -17.94 2.95
CA PHE A 232 2.34 -18.57 3.15
C PHE A 232 2.34 -20.04 2.76
N ASP A 233 3.11 -20.42 1.73
CA ASP A 233 3.31 -21.83 1.38
C ASP A 233 4.02 -22.59 2.51
N LEU A 234 5.03 -21.98 3.16
CA LEU A 234 5.66 -22.56 4.36
C LEU A 234 4.68 -22.71 5.52
N ILE A 235 3.84 -21.70 5.76
CA ILE A 235 2.80 -21.74 6.80
C ILE A 235 1.83 -22.90 6.53
N LYS A 236 1.34 -23.06 5.30
CA LYS A 236 0.45 -24.18 4.93
C LYS A 236 1.09 -25.55 5.15
N LEU A 237 2.37 -25.70 4.83
CA LEU A 237 3.11 -26.94 5.07
C LEU A 237 3.18 -27.26 6.57
N ASP A 238 3.40 -26.26 7.41
CA ASP A 238 3.42 -26.42 8.86
C ASP A 238 2.04 -26.73 9.46
N MET A 239 0.96 -26.26 8.84
CA MET A 239 -0.43 -26.50 9.28
C MET A 239 -0.90 -27.92 9.00
N HIS A 240 -0.28 -28.65 8.07
CA HIS A 240 -0.61 -30.05 7.77
C HIS A 240 0.04 -31.04 8.74
N LYS A 241 0.74 -30.56 9.78
CA LYS A 241 1.31 -31.40 10.84
C LYS A 241 0.23 -31.81 11.84
N PRO A 242 0.14 -33.11 12.22
CA PRO A 242 -0.96 -33.66 13.03
C PRO A 242 -1.07 -33.10 14.45
N ASP A 243 -0.03 -32.45 14.97
CA ASP A 243 0.05 -31.96 16.36
C ASP A 243 -0.35 -30.48 16.53
N ARG A 244 -0.84 -29.80 15.48
CA ARG A 244 -1.20 -28.37 15.54
C ARG A 244 -2.70 -28.13 15.35
N GLU A 245 -3.17 -27.05 15.98
CA GLU A 245 -4.54 -26.56 15.83
C GLU A 245 -4.82 -26.27 14.35
N VAL A 246 -5.89 -26.87 13.82
CA VAL A 246 -6.27 -26.76 12.42
C VAL A 246 -6.82 -25.36 12.20
N CYS A 247 -6.07 -24.51 11.50
CA CYS A 247 -6.60 -23.26 10.98
C CYS A 247 -7.81 -23.54 10.09
N SER A 248 -8.85 -22.73 10.24
CA SER A 248 -10.07 -22.86 9.43
C SER A 248 -9.73 -22.81 7.93
N GLU A 249 -10.31 -23.74 7.17
CA GLU A 249 -10.27 -23.77 5.71
C GLU A 249 -10.81 -22.47 5.11
N GLU A 250 -11.78 -21.84 5.79
CA GLU A 250 -12.35 -20.54 5.42
C GLU A 250 -11.30 -19.44 5.47
N LEU A 251 -10.45 -19.42 6.49
CA LEU A 251 -9.36 -18.46 6.62
C LEU A 251 -8.34 -18.66 5.50
N ILE A 252 -7.96 -19.90 5.20
CA ILE A 252 -7.03 -20.21 4.09
C ILE A 252 -7.62 -19.73 2.75
N SER A 253 -8.91 -19.99 2.50
CA SER A 253 -9.60 -19.57 1.29
C SER A 253 -9.65 -18.04 1.17
N SER A 254 -9.97 -17.34 2.26
CA SER A 254 -10.00 -15.87 2.31
C SER A 254 -8.63 -15.26 2.00
N LEU A 255 -7.56 -15.78 2.61
CA LEU A 255 -6.19 -15.32 2.38
C LEU A 255 -5.66 -15.67 0.98
N ASN A 256 -5.98 -16.85 0.46
CA ASN A 256 -5.69 -17.23 -0.92
C ASN A 256 -6.30 -16.21 -1.91
N ALA A 257 -7.57 -15.85 -1.71
CA ALA A 257 -8.25 -14.86 -2.52
C ALA A 257 -7.64 -13.45 -2.36
N ALA A 258 -7.23 -13.07 -1.14
CA ALA A 258 -6.57 -11.80 -0.87
C ALA A 258 -5.20 -11.68 -1.59
N ILE A 259 -4.42 -12.75 -1.63
CA ILE A 259 -3.14 -12.82 -2.36
C ILE A 259 -3.35 -12.54 -3.84
N VAL A 260 -4.24 -13.30 -4.50
CA VAL A 260 -4.44 -13.14 -5.96
C VAL A 260 -5.08 -11.80 -6.30
N MET A 261 -5.93 -11.25 -5.41
CA MET A 261 -6.51 -9.92 -5.57
C MET A 261 -5.41 -8.84 -5.56
N LEU A 262 -4.52 -8.86 -4.56
CA LEU A 262 -3.41 -7.91 -4.49
C LEU A 262 -2.45 -8.09 -5.66
N ASP A 263 -2.18 -9.33 -6.07
CA ASP A 263 -1.35 -9.64 -7.24
C ASP A 263 -1.88 -9.03 -8.53
N ARG A 264 -3.21 -8.81 -8.66
CA ARG A 264 -3.81 -8.13 -9.81
C ARG A 264 -3.86 -6.62 -9.63
N MET A 265 -4.08 -6.16 -8.40
CA MET A 265 -4.09 -4.73 -8.08
C MET A 265 -2.73 -4.05 -8.36
N ILE A 266 -1.61 -4.74 -8.13
CA ILE A 266 -0.26 -4.18 -8.37
C ILE A 266 -0.06 -3.77 -9.84
N PRO A 267 -0.22 -4.64 -10.85
CA PRO A 267 -0.07 -4.25 -12.24
C PRO A 267 -1.23 -3.37 -12.74
N LEU A 268 -2.47 -3.53 -12.23
CA LEU A 268 -3.59 -2.65 -12.61
C LEU A 268 -3.37 -1.22 -12.14
N SER A 269 -2.79 -1.03 -10.96
CA SER A 269 -2.49 0.30 -10.41
C SER A 269 -1.27 0.97 -11.06
N ASN A 270 -0.45 0.19 -11.76
CA ASN A 270 0.75 0.68 -12.41
C ASN A 270 0.45 1.24 -13.82
N MET A 271 0.66 2.54 -13.99
CA MET A 271 0.64 3.18 -15.32
C MET A 271 1.90 2.89 -16.15
N SER A 272 3.01 2.60 -15.49
CA SER A 272 4.34 2.62 -16.10
C SER A 272 4.84 1.22 -16.41
N GLY A 273 4.63 0.78 -17.65
CA GLY A 273 5.14 -0.49 -18.15
C GLY A 273 4.33 -1.71 -17.70
N SER A 274 4.65 -2.86 -18.29
CA SER A 274 3.99 -4.13 -17.95
C SER A 274 4.76 -4.87 -16.87
N LEU A 275 4.05 -5.34 -15.85
CA LEU A 275 4.61 -6.17 -14.78
C LEU A 275 4.05 -7.60 -14.91
N PRO A 276 4.88 -8.63 -14.61
CA PRO A 276 4.39 -9.99 -14.49
C PRO A 276 3.59 -10.17 -13.20
N LEU A 277 2.83 -11.25 -13.12
CA LEU A 277 2.12 -11.69 -11.91
C LEU A 277 3.04 -12.56 -11.04
N VAL A 278 2.92 -12.47 -9.72
CA VAL A 278 3.57 -13.39 -8.78
C VAL A 278 2.94 -14.78 -8.89
N CYS A 279 1.61 -14.81 -8.97
CA CYS A 279 0.76 -15.99 -9.10
C CYS A 279 0.05 -15.97 -10.45
N PRO A 280 0.73 -16.23 -11.58
CA PRO A 280 0.09 -16.38 -12.90
C PRO A 280 -0.93 -17.53 -12.92
N THR A 281 -1.70 -17.67 -13.99
CA THR A 281 -2.78 -18.66 -14.12
C THR A 281 -2.30 -20.09 -13.86
N ARG A 282 -1.07 -20.43 -14.25
CA ARG A 282 -0.46 -21.76 -14.02
C ARG A 282 0.18 -21.94 -12.64
N HIS A 283 0.24 -20.89 -11.82
CA HIS A 283 0.81 -21.00 -10.48
C HIS A 283 -0.02 -21.98 -9.63
N PRO A 284 0.60 -22.83 -8.80
CA PRO A 284 -0.12 -23.80 -7.96
C PRO A 284 -1.24 -23.18 -7.13
N LEU A 285 -1.03 -21.97 -6.61
CA LEU A 285 -2.07 -21.21 -5.90
C LEU A 285 -3.28 -20.91 -6.78
N SER A 286 -3.08 -20.34 -7.97
CA SER A 286 -4.15 -19.99 -8.90
C SER A 286 -4.95 -21.23 -9.32
N VAL A 287 -4.25 -22.31 -9.64
CA VAL A 287 -4.87 -23.60 -10.00
C VAL A 287 -5.68 -24.17 -8.84
N HIS A 288 -5.14 -24.10 -7.61
CA HIS A 288 -5.83 -24.56 -6.43
C HIS A 288 -7.13 -23.78 -6.19
N ILE A 289 -7.08 -22.45 -6.26
CA ILE A 289 -8.26 -21.60 -6.10
C ILE A 289 -9.29 -21.93 -7.19
N ALA A 290 -8.87 -21.98 -8.47
CA ALA A 290 -9.73 -22.32 -9.60
C ALA A 290 -10.44 -23.67 -9.42
N SER A 291 -9.74 -24.67 -8.88
CA SER A 291 -10.31 -26.01 -8.66
C SER A 291 -11.39 -26.09 -7.58
N ARG A 292 -11.47 -25.07 -6.70
CA ARG A 292 -12.41 -25.02 -5.57
C ARG A 292 -13.54 -24.00 -5.75
N ILE A 293 -13.52 -23.24 -6.83
CA ILE A 293 -14.59 -22.30 -7.14
C ILE A 293 -15.82 -23.07 -7.60
N GLU A 294 -16.91 -22.89 -6.86
CA GLU A 294 -18.22 -23.40 -7.26
C GLU A 294 -18.78 -22.61 -8.47
N PRO A 295 -19.67 -23.19 -9.29
CA PRO A 295 -20.22 -22.46 -10.46
C PRO A 295 -21.10 -21.26 -10.07
N GLU A 296 -21.80 -21.38 -8.94
CA GLU A 296 -22.75 -20.40 -8.43
C GLU A 296 -22.13 -19.54 -7.33
N ILE A 297 -22.45 -18.24 -7.36
CA ILE A 297 -22.04 -17.31 -6.31
C ILE A 297 -22.85 -17.63 -5.04
N PRO A 298 -22.19 -17.88 -3.88
CA PRO A 298 -22.87 -18.17 -2.62
C PRO A 298 -23.91 -17.11 -2.24
N PRO A 299 -24.97 -17.50 -1.50
CA PRO A 299 -25.98 -16.56 -1.02
C PRO A 299 -25.35 -15.52 -0.07
N PRO A 300 -25.94 -14.32 0.06
CA PRO A 300 -25.47 -13.31 1.00
C PRO A 300 -25.57 -13.83 2.44
N ALA A 301 -24.56 -13.53 3.25
CA ALA A 301 -24.60 -13.81 4.69
C ALA A 301 -25.57 -12.84 5.41
N PRO A 302 -26.21 -13.24 6.51
CA PRO A 302 -27.10 -12.36 7.28
C PRO A 302 -26.42 -11.06 7.74
N THR A 303 -25.16 -11.18 8.15
CA THR A 303 -24.27 -10.05 8.40
C THR A 303 -23.12 -10.11 7.39
N PRO A 304 -22.95 -9.09 6.54
CA PRO A 304 -21.84 -9.08 5.60
C PRO A 304 -20.52 -8.80 6.32
N TYR A 305 -19.51 -9.64 6.05
CA TYR A 305 -18.13 -9.46 6.50
C TYR A 305 -17.16 -9.84 5.38
N ALA A 306 -15.92 -9.32 5.45
CA ALA A 306 -14.98 -9.34 4.34
C ALA A 306 -14.50 -10.75 3.96
N SER A 307 -14.51 -11.67 4.93
CA SER A 307 -14.15 -13.09 4.76
C SER A 307 -15.34 -14.01 4.49
N SER A 308 -16.54 -13.48 4.27
CA SER A 308 -17.73 -14.32 4.02
C SER A 308 -17.58 -15.14 2.73
N PRO A 309 -18.17 -16.36 2.65
CA PRO A 309 -18.02 -17.24 1.49
C PRO A 309 -18.35 -16.55 0.16
N ARG A 310 -19.39 -15.71 0.15
CA ARG A 310 -19.77 -14.92 -1.03
C ARG A 310 -18.67 -13.94 -1.46
N LYS A 311 -18.10 -13.18 -0.54
CA LYS A 311 -17.04 -12.20 -0.86
C LYS A 311 -15.76 -12.89 -1.31
N VAL A 312 -15.36 -13.96 -0.62
CA VAL A 312 -14.19 -14.76 -0.99
C VAL A 312 -14.35 -15.32 -2.40
N HIS A 313 -15.54 -15.87 -2.72
CA HIS A 313 -15.86 -16.38 -4.05
C HIS A 313 -15.76 -15.30 -5.13
N ILE A 314 -16.43 -14.14 -4.92
CA ILE A 314 -16.42 -13.03 -5.90
C ILE A 314 -15.00 -12.50 -6.13
N ARG A 315 -14.24 -12.29 -5.04
CA ARG A 315 -12.83 -11.86 -5.11
C ARG A 315 -11.99 -12.86 -5.91
N ALA A 316 -12.15 -14.15 -5.65
CA ALA A 316 -11.40 -15.20 -6.32
C ALA A 316 -11.70 -15.28 -7.83
N ILE A 317 -12.97 -15.32 -8.24
CA ILE A 317 -13.33 -15.41 -9.67
C ILE A 317 -12.83 -14.19 -10.45
N VAL A 318 -13.02 -12.99 -9.90
CA VAL A 318 -12.60 -11.74 -10.55
C VAL A 318 -11.08 -11.66 -10.65
N ALA A 319 -10.35 -11.99 -9.57
CA ALA A 319 -8.90 -11.92 -9.57
C ALA A 319 -8.26 -12.94 -10.52
N LEU A 320 -8.85 -14.13 -10.68
CA LEU A 320 -8.37 -15.13 -11.63
C LEU A 320 -8.56 -14.67 -13.07
N ASP A 321 -9.74 -14.20 -13.45
CA ASP A 321 -10.01 -13.75 -14.83
C ASP A 321 -9.29 -12.44 -15.17
N SER A 322 -9.18 -11.52 -14.21
CA SER A 322 -8.33 -10.32 -14.35
C SER A 322 -6.85 -10.70 -14.50
N GLY A 323 -6.41 -11.79 -13.86
CA GLY A 323 -5.07 -12.36 -14.06
C GLY A 323 -4.81 -12.77 -15.50
N ARG A 324 -5.77 -13.44 -16.15
CA ARG A 324 -5.67 -13.84 -17.56
C ARG A 324 -5.55 -12.65 -18.50
N VAL A 325 -6.29 -11.56 -18.22
CA VAL A 325 -6.15 -10.28 -18.94
C VAL A 325 -4.74 -9.70 -18.82
N LEU A 326 -4.21 -9.66 -17.60
CA LEU A 326 -2.90 -9.09 -17.32
C LEU A 326 -1.78 -9.91 -17.97
N GLU A 327 -1.89 -11.24 -17.96
CA GLU A 327 -0.97 -12.15 -18.67
C GLU A 327 -1.02 -11.95 -20.17
N TYR A 328 -2.23 -11.87 -20.75
CA TYR A 328 -2.41 -11.57 -22.18
C TYR A 328 -1.76 -10.24 -22.54
N SER A 329 -2.04 -9.19 -21.75
CA SER A 329 -1.53 -7.85 -21.99
C SER A 329 -0.01 -7.77 -21.85
N HIS A 330 0.56 -8.49 -20.88
CA HIS A 330 1.99 -8.61 -20.69
C HIS A 330 2.68 -9.33 -21.85
N ALA A 331 2.12 -10.45 -22.31
CA ALA A 331 2.64 -11.20 -23.45
C ALA A 331 2.66 -10.33 -24.71
N CYS A 332 1.58 -9.59 -24.97
CA CYS A 332 1.45 -8.68 -26.11
C CYS A 332 2.51 -7.57 -26.08
N LYS A 333 2.69 -6.89 -24.93
CA LYS A 333 3.70 -5.83 -24.76
C LYS A 333 5.13 -6.35 -24.82
N SER A 334 5.36 -7.60 -24.43
CA SER A 334 6.67 -8.24 -24.45
C SER A 334 7.01 -8.92 -25.79
N GLY A 335 6.07 -8.95 -26.75
CA GLY A 335 6.25 -9.65 -28.02
C GLY A 335 6.32 -11.18 -27.89
N VAL A 336 5.87 -11.74 -26.77
CA VAL A 336 5.85 -13.18 -26.51
C VAL A 336 4.49 -13.73 -26.92
N ALA A 337 4.45 -14.97 -27.42
CA ALA A 337 3.19 -15.63 -27.69
C ALA A 337 2.40 -15.84 -26.37
N GLY A 338 1.22 -15.23 -26.29
CA GLY A 338 0.28 -15.48 -25.20
C GLY A 338 -0.20 -16.93 -25.21
N MET A 339 -0.58 -17.43 -24.03
CA MET A 339 -1.13 -18.78 -23.89
C MET A 339 -2.57 -18.89 -24.39
N GLU A 340 -3.31 -17.80 -24.30
CA GLU A 340 -4.72 -17.71 -24.66
C GLU A 340 -4.91 -16.61 -25.70
N THR A 341 -5.93 -16.77 -26.53
CA THR A 341 -6.38 -15.76 -27.49
C THR A 341 -7.16 -14.65 -26.77
N CYS A 342 -7.25 -13.47 -27.40
CA CYS A 342 -8.06 -12.37 -26.84
C CYS A 342 -9.51 -12.80 -26.64
N ASP A 343 -10.08 -13.57 -27.57
CA ASP A 343 -11.46 -14.06 -27.51
C ASP A 343 -11.73 -14.99 -26.32
N GLU A 344 -10.78 -15.86 -25.97
CA GLU A 344 -10.89 -16.76 -24.81
C GLU A 344 -10.85 -16.00 -23.48
N VAL A 345 -10.01 -14.97 -23.40
CA VAL A 345 -9.87 -14.11 -22.22
C VAL A 345 -11.10 -13.20 -22.08
N ASP A 346 -11.53 -12.58 -23.19
CA ASP A 346 -12.71 -11.72 -23.27
C ASP A 346 -13.98 -12.46 -22.82
N ALA A 347 -14.22 -13.65 -23.38
CA ALA A 347 -15.39 -14.46 -23.05
C ALA A 347 -15.47 -14.78 -21.55
N ALA A 348 -14.34 -14.98 -20.89
CA ALA A 348 -14.31 -15.29 -19.46
C ALA A 348 -14.58 -14.08 -18.57
N VAL A 349 -13.92 -12.94 -18.85
CA VAL A 349 -14.15 -11.70 -18.11
C VAL A 349 -15.59 -11.23 -18.30
N ALA A 350 -16.11 -11.29 -19.53
CA ALA A 350 -17.51 -10.95 -19.83
C ALA A 350 -18.50 -11.85 -19.09
N LEU A 351 -18.20 -13.16 -18.96
CA LEU A 351 -19.04 -14.08 -18.19
C LEU A 351 -19.08 -13.71 -16.70
N VAL A 352 -17.94 -13.34 -16.10
CA VAL A 352 -17.90 -12.89 -14.70
C VAL A 352 -18.65 -11.58 -14.52
N ILE A 353 -18.44 -10.59 -15.39
CA ILE A 353 -19.19 -9.32 -15.38
C ILE A 353 -20.69 -9.60 -15.41
N LYS A 354 -21.14 -10.45 -16.35
CA LYS A 354 -22.55 -10.83 -16.46
C LYS A 354 -23.09 -11.45 -15.17
N LYS A 355 -22.35 -12.38 -14.55
CA LYS A 355 -22.75 -13.00 -13.27
C LYS A 355 -22.89 -12.00 -12.12
N LEU A 356 -22.10 -10.92 -12.14
CA LEU A 356 -22.13 -9.87 -11.11
C LEU A 356 -23.25 -8.85 -11.33
N VAL A 357 -23.63 -8.59 -12.58
CA VAL A 357 -24.65 -7.59 -12.96
C VAL A 357 -26.07 -8.16 -13.00
N ASP A 358 -26.27 -9.39 -13.48
CA ASP A 358 -27.62 -9.96 -13.74
C ASP A 358 -28.45 -10.34 -12.49
N LYS A 359 -28.03 -10.02 -11.25
CA LYS A 359 -28.77 -10.43 -10.03
C LYS A 359 -29.79 -9.37 -9.57
N PRO A 360 -31.04 -9.77 -9.24
CA PRO A 360 -32.18 -8.88 -8.98
C PRO A 360 -32.18 -8.18 -7.60
N GLU A 361 -31.17 -8.40 -6.77
CA GLU A 361 -31.04 -7.68 -5.50
C GLU A 361 -30.27 -6.38 -5.76
N PRO A 362 -30.76 -5.21 -5.27
CA PRO A 362 -30.08 -3.95 -5.48
C PRO A 362 -28.63 -4.12 -5.08
N HIS A 363 -27.72 -3.85 -6.03
CA HIS A 363 -26.28 -3.96 -5.82
C HIS A 363 -25.93 -3.18 -4.56
N THR A 364 -25.82 -3.89 -3.44
CA THR A 364 -25.26 -3.32 -2.23
C THR A 364 -23.82 -2.99 -2.60
N TRP A 365 -23.40 -1.79 -2.25
CA TRP A 365 -22.03 -1.26 -2.27
C TRP A 365 -20.92 -2.21 -1.81
N LEU A 366 -21.32 -3.37 -1.27
CA LEU A 366 -20.54 -4.44 -0.70
C LEU A 366 -19.53 -5.12 -1.65
N HIS A 367 -19.66 -5.00 -2.98
CA HIS A 367 -18.77 -5.68 -3.96
C HIS A 367 -18.11 -4.72 -4.97
N CYS A 368 -18.09 -3.42 -4.69
CA CYS A 368 -17.63 -2.40 -5.64
C CYS A 368 -16.15 -2.57 -6.05
N ASP A 369 -15.32 -3.18 -5.19
CA ASP A 369 -13.91 -3.46 -5.46
C ASP A 369 -13.70 -4.50 -6.59
N ALA A 370 -14.34 -5.66 -6.48
CA ALA A 370 -14.21 -6.73 -7.47
C ALA A 370 -14.91 -6.38 -8.79
N ILE A 371 -16.07 -5.72 -8.73
CA ILE A 371 -16.77 -5.25 -9.94
C ILE A 371 -15.91 -4.24 -10.69
N ALA A 372 -15.33 -3.26 -9.99
CA ALA A 372 -14.43 -2.28 -10.60
C ALA A 372 -13.19 -2.92 -11.23
N MET A 373 -12.59 -3.90 -10.57
CA MET A 373 -11.47 -4.65 -11.15
C MET A 373 -11.86 -5.36 -12.44
N ALA A 374 -13.03 -6.01 -12.49
CA ALA A 374 -13.48 -6.74 -13.68
C ALA A 374 -13.69 -5.79 -14.88
N PHE A 375 -14.36 -4.66 -14.68
CA PHE A 375 -14.58 -3.66 -15.73
C PHE A 375 -13.28 -2.98 -16.17
N CYS A 376 -12.41 -2.61 -15.22
CA CYS A 376 -11.10 -2.05 -15.52
C CYS A 376 -10.27 -3.02 -16.34
N SER A 377 -10.22 -4.30 -15.94
CA SER A 377 -9.50 -5.34 -16.69
C SER A 377 -10.08 -5.54 -18.08
N HIS A 378 -11.41 -5.61 -18.23
CA HIS A 378 -12.05 -5.73 -19.53
C HIS A 378 -11.69 -4.57 -20.46
N LEU A 379 -11.75 -3.32 -19.98
CA LEU A 379 -11.35 -2.16 -20.78
C LEU A 379 -9.88 -2.22 -21.21
N LEU A 380 -8.98 -2.61 -20.30
CA LEU A 380 -7.55 -2.73 -20.60
C LEU A 380 -7.23 -3.88 -21.57
N LEU A 381 -7.99 -4.97 -21.53
CA LEU A 381 -7.92 -6.04 -22.52
C LEU A 381 -8.22 -5.50 -23.92
N GLN A 382 -9.37 -4.82 -24.06
CA GLN A 382 -9.82 -4.30 -25.35
C GLN A 382 -8.88 -3.21 -25.88
N GLN A 383 -8.39 -2.33 -25.00
CA GLN A 383 -7.37 -1.34 -25.37
C GLN A 383 -6.11 -2.03 -25.92
N THR A 384 -5.62 -3.05 -25.22
CA THR A 384 -4.40 -3.77 -25.63
C THR A 384 -4.59 -4.49 -26.96
N GLU A 385 -5.76 -5.09 -27.20
CA GLU A 385 -6.05 -5.79 -28.45
C GLU A 385 -6.12 -4.84 -29.64
N VAL A 386 -6.82 -3.71 -29.50
CA VAL A 386 -6.89 -2.70 -30.57
C VAL A 386 -5.50 -2.14 -30.89
N GLU A 387 -4.72 -1.76 -29.88
CA GLU A 387 -3.33 -1.29 -30.06
C GLU A 387 -2.45 -2.35 -30.75
N ARG A 388 -2.62 -3.63 -30.41
CA ARG A 388 -1.89 -4.74 -31.02
C ARG A 388 -2.25 -4.94 -32.49
N LEU A 389 -3.53 -4.86 -32.84
CA LEU A 389 -4.00 -4.98 -34.22
C LEU A 389 -3.52 -3.80 -35.08
N GLU A 390 -3.59 -2.57 -34.55
CA GLU A 390 -3.01 -1.38 -35.19
C GLU A 390 -1.49 -1.55 -35.43
N ALA A 391 -0.74 -1.99 -34.42
CA ALA A 391 0.70 -2.20 -34.54
C ALA A 391 1.09 -3.27 -35.58
N ARG A 392 0.20 -4.23 -35.85
CA ARG A 392 0.35 -5.23 -36.92
C ARG A 392 -0.08 -4.73 -38.31
N GLY A 393 -0.58 -3.50 -38.41
CA GLY A 393 -1.06 -2.92 -39.66
C GLY A 393 -2.34 -3.57 -40.18
N ILE A 394 -3.14 -4.18 -39.29
CA ILE A 394 -4.44 -4.75 -39.67
C ILE A 394 -5.39 -3.60 -40.02
N SER A 395 -6.05 -3.70 -41.17
CA SER A 395 -6.99 -2.67 -41.63
C SER A 395 -8.14 -2.50 -40.63
N PRO A 396 -8.61 -1.27 -40.34
CA PRO A 396 -9.80 -1.04 -39.52
C PRO A 396 -11.06 -1.73 -40.07
N SER A 397 -11.10 -1.99 -41.39
CA SER A 397 -12.19 -2.69 -42.05
C SER A 397 -12.16 -4.22 -41.87
N ASP A 398 -11.08 -4.76 -41.28
CA ASP A 398 -10.99 -6.17 -40.98
C ASP A 398 -12.03 -6.56 -39.91
N THR A 399 -12.60 -7.76 -40.04
CA THR A 399 -13.63 -8.25 -39.11
C THR A 399 -13.11 -8.32 -37.67
N ALA A 400 -11.85 -8.71 -37.45
CA ALA A 400 -11.26 -8.78 -36.12
C ALA A 400 -11.04 -7.38 -35.52
N ALA A 401 -10.53 -6.43 -36.33
CA ALA A 401 -10.36 -5.04 -35.93
C ALA A 401 -11.70 -4.36 -35.60
N THR A 402 -12.73 -4.62 -36.41
CA THR A 402 -14.08 -4.09 -36.16
C THR A 402 -14.68 -4.65 -34.87
N LYS A 403 -14.52 -5.96 -34.62
CA LYS A 403 -14.98 -6.61 -33.39
C LYS A 403 -14.28 -6.03 -32.15
N ALA A 404 -12.96 -5.92 -32.18
CA ALA A 404 -12.17 -5.37 -31.08
C ALA A 404 -12.54 -3.90 -30.78
N LEU A 405 -12.75 -3.09 -31.84
CA LEU A 405 -13.17 -1.70 -31.70
C LEU A 405 -14.56 -1.58 -31.06
N MET A 406 -15.54 -2.39 -31.50
CA MET A 406 -16.87 -2.41 -30.89
C MET A 406 -16.83 -2.84 -29.42
N ALA A 407 -16.03 -3.86 -29.09
CA ALA A 407 -15.84 -4.31 -27.70
C ALA A 407 -15.18 -3.22 -26.84
N LEU A 408 -14.19 -2.51 -27.38
CA LEU A 408 -13.58 -1.36 -26.72
C LEU A 408 -14.60 -0.24 -26.47
N GLN A 409 -15.40 0.13 -27.46
CA GLN A 409 -16.45 1.15 -27.32
C GLN A 409 -17.47 0.80 -26.23
N TYR A 410 -17.92 -0.46 -26.19
CA TYR A 410 -18.82 -0.95 -25.15
C TYR A 410 -18.16 -0.88 -23.76
N SER A 411 -16.91 -1.33 -23.64
CA SER A 411 -16.13 -1.29 -22.38
C SER A 411 -15.93 0.13 -21.87
N ARG A 412 -15.66 1.08 -22.78
CA ARG A 412 -15.47 2.50 -22.46
C ARG A 412 -16.73 3.07 -21.82
N ARG A 413 -17.90 2.78 -22.39
CA ARG A 413 -19.18 3.28 -21.88
C ARG A 413 -19.44 2.75 -20.47
N MET A 414 -19.30 1.44 -20.25
CA MET A 414 -19.46 0.83 -18.92
C MET A 414 -18.47 1.39 -17.89
N ALA A 415 -17.21 1.61 -18.29
CA ALA A 415 -16.21 2.21 -17.41
C ALA A 415 -16.56 3.65 -17.04
N TRP A 416 -17.08 4.44 -17.99
CA TRP A 416 -17.50 5.80 -17.72
C TRP A 416 -18.75 5.86 -16.84
N ASP A 417 -19.71 4.94 -17.01
CA ASP A 417 -20.87 4.81 -16.11
C ASP A 417 -20.41 4.58 -14.66
N MET A 418 -19.35 3.81 -14.43
CA MET A 418 -18.76 3.64 -13.09
C MET A 418 -18.12 4.93 -12.56
N VAL A 419 -17.47 5.71 -13.42
CA VAL A 419 -16.91 7.02 -13.05
C VAL A 419 -18.03 7.99 -12.69
N HIS A 420 -19.13 7.98 -13.44
CA HIS A 420 -20.30 8.80 -13.17
C HIS A 420 -20.89 8.48 -11.79
N VAL A 421 -21.09 7.20 -11.48
CA VAL A 421 -21.54 6.76 -10.14
C VAL A 421 -20.56 7.19 -9.05
N MET A 422 -19.25 7.14 -9.29
CA MET A 422 -18.24 7.62 -8.34
C MET A 422 -18.38 9.14 -8.09
N ILE A 423 -18.61 9.93 -9.14
CA ILE A 423 -18.83 11.38 -9.05
C ILE A 423 -20.08 11.71 -8.24
N GLU A 424 -21.17 10.98 -8.44
CA GLU A 424 -22.42 11.18 -7.69
C GLU A 424 -22.33 10.81 -6.21
N LYS A 425 -21.32 10.01 -5.82
CA LYS A 425 -21.29 9.36 -4.51
C LYS A 425 -20.18 9.83 -3.59
N ILE A 426 -19.10 10.37 -4.17
CA ILE A 426 -18.02 11.00 -3.42
C ILE A 426 -18.28 12.49 -3.45
N GLU A 427 -19.00 12.98 -2.43
CA GLU A 427 -19.39 14.39 -2.34
C GLU A 427 -18.26 15.23 -1.75
N THR A 428 -17.46 14.64 -0.86
CA THR A 428 -16.39 15.32 -0.12
C THR A 428 -15.11 14.49 -0.06
N GLU A 429 -14.00 15.15 0.23
CA GLU A 429 -12.70 14.49 0.46
C GLU A 429 -12.74 13.52 1.66
N ASP A 430 -13.56 13.80 2.66
CA ASP A 430 -13.70 13.00 3.89
C ASP A 430 -14.40 11.65 3.65
N ASP A 431 -15.04 11.46 2.49
CA ASP A 431 -15.69 10.19 2.13
C ASP A 431 -14.66 9.13 1.68
N LEU A 432 -13.54 9.55 1.09
CA LEU A 432 -12.56 8.65 0.48
C LEU A 432 -11.92 7.64 1.44
N PRO A 433 -11.53 8.01 2.68
CA PRO A 433 -10.97 7.07 3.64
C PRO A 433 -11.89 5.88 3.96
N TYR A 434 -13.20 6.02 3.74
CA TYR A 434 -14.19 4.98 4.04
C TYR A 434 -14.63 4.19 2.80
N LEU A 435 -13.93 4.36 1.68
CA LEU A 435 -14.19 3.63 0.43
C LEU A 435 -13.08 2.62 0.13
N PRO A 436 -13.42 1.44 -0.43
CA PRO A 436 -12.41 0.43 -0.76
C PRO A 436 -11.37 0.97 -1.76
N PHE A 437 -10.10 1.03 -1.35
CA PHE A 437 -8.98 1.49 -2.17
C PHE A 437 -8.96 0.79 -3.53
N ALA A 438 -9.09 -0.54 -3.56
CA ALA A 438 -9.04 -1.30 -4.81
C ALA A 438 -10.17 -0.90 -5.79
N GLY A 439 -11.37 -0.63 -5.28
CA GLY A 439 -12.50 -0.19 -6.09
C GLY A 439 -12.27 1.19 -6.70
N VAL A 440 -11.98 2.18 -5.84
CA VAL A 440 -11.73 3.56 -6.27
C VAL A 440 -10.54 3.62 -7.24
N CYS A 441 -9.45 2.93 -6.92
CA CYS A 441 -8.27 2.85 -7.79
C CYS A 441 -8.59 2.26 -9.17
N CYS A 442 -9.40 1.19 -9.22
CA CYS A 442 -9.81 0.58 -10.50
C CYS A 442 -10.75 1.49 -11.31
N VAL A 443 -11.71 2.16 -10.68
CA VAL A 443 -12.59 3.13 -11.35
C VAL A 443 -11.78 4.27 -11.95
N ILE A 444 -10.86 4.86 -11.16
CA ILE A 444 -9.97 5.92 -11.63
C ILE A 444 -9.10 5.44 -12.80
N ARG A 445 -8.49 4.26 -12.67
CA ARG A 445 -7.66 3.67 -13.72
C ARG A 445 -8.44 3.45 -15.01
N ALA A 446 -9.69 3.01 -14.91
CA ALA A 446 -10.59 2.83 -16.04
C ALA A 446 -10.99 4.18 -16.67
N GLY A 447 -11.31 5.20 -15.88
CA GLY A 447 -11.57 6.56 -16.35
C GLY A 447 -10.40 7.15 -17.14
N ILE A 448 -9.17 6.94 -16.66
CA ILE A 448 -7.96 7.33 -17.40
C ILE A 448 -7.85 6.57 -18.73
N ALA A 449 -8.11 5.25 -18.73
CA ALA A 449 -8.11 4.47 -19.96
C ALA A 449 -9.16 4.95 -20.98
N VAL A 450 -10.32 5.47 -20.52
CA VAL A 450 -11.31 6.15 -21.38
C VAL A 450 -10.71 7.41 -22.01
N PHE A 451 -9.92 8.21 -21.29
CA PHE A 451 -9.23 9.34 -21.92
C PHE A 451 -8.12 8.90 -22.89
N GLU A 452 -7.38 7.84 -22.57
CA GLU A 452 -6.30 7.31 -23.43
C GLU A 452 -6.81 6.74 -24.76
N THR A 453 -8.03 6.20 -24.74
CA THR A 453 -8.66 5.59 -25.90
C THR A 453 -9.67 6.51 -26.59
N SER A 454 -9.63 7.82 -26.32
CA SER A 454 -10.57 8.83 -26.85
C SER A 454 -10.73 8.80 -28.37
N LYS A 455 -9.64 8.59 -29.12
CA LYS A 455 -9.64 8.48 -30.58
C LYS A 455 -10.55 7.38 -31.14
N TYR A 456 -10.98 6.43 -30.30
CA TYR A 456 -11.86 5.31 -30.65
C TYR A 456 -13.31 5.51 -30.20
N GLY A 457 -13.66 6.66 -29.64
CA GLY A 457 -14.99 6.96 -29.13
C GLY A 457 -16.09 6.90 -30.21
N SER A 458 -17.32 6.61 -29.77
CA SER A 458 -18.52 6.53 -30.63
C SER A 458 -19.51 7.69 -30.42
N GLY A 459 -19.05 8.82 -29.84
CA GLY A 459 -19.89 10.01 -29.57
C GLY A 459 -20.45 10.13 -28.15
N ASP A 460 -20.18 9.16 -27.26
CA ASP A 460 -20.50 9.27 -25.82
C ASP A 460 -19.32 9.85 -25.04
N GLU A 461 -18.98 11.08 -25.39
CA GLU A 461 -17.87 11.80 -24.80
C GLU A 461 -18.23 12.37 -23.43
N PRO A 462 -17.35 12.28 -22.42
CA PRO A 462 -17.54 12.95 -21.14
C PRO A 462 -17.84 14.44 -21.29
N SER A 463 -18.83 14.93 -20.54
CA SER A 463 -19.08 16.36 -20.43
C SER A 463 -17.98 17.07 -19.63
N ASN A 464 -17.81 18.39 -19.84
CA ASN A 464 -16.85 19.18 -19.08
C ASN A 464 -17.11 19.15 -17.55
N GLU A 465 -18.38 19.06 -17.15
CA GLU A 465 -18.78 18.94 -15.74
C GLU A 465 -18.31 17.60 -15.15
N GLU A 466 -18.51 16.49 -15.88
CA GLU A 466 -18.04 15.17 -15.44
C GLU A 466 -16.51 15.07 -15.41
N ILE A 467 -15.82 15.67 -16.40
CA ILE A 467 -14.36 15.74 -16.41
C ILE A 467 -13.86 16.50 -15.17
N HIS A 468 -14.50 17.62 -14.82
CA HIS A 468 -14.16 18.39 -13.63
C HIS A 468 -14.41 17.61 -12.34
N GLY A 469 -15.54 16.92 -12.22
CA GLY A 469 -15.85 16.04 -11.09
C GLY A 469 -14.83 14.92 -10.95
N PHE A 470 -14.46 14.26 -12.05
CA PHE A 470 -13.46 13.21 -12.06
C PHE A 470 -12.08 13.71 -11.60
N LEU A 471 -11.62 14.85 -12.12
CA LEU A 471 -10.34 15.44 -11.72
C LEU A 471 -10.34 15.87 -10.25
N THR A 472 -11.47 16.34 -9.73
CA THR A 472 -11.61 16.74 -8.32
C THR A 472 -11.46 15.54 -7.38
N ILE A 473 -12.16 14.44 -7.66
CA ILE A 473 -12.00 13.19 -6.88
C ILE A 473 -10.58 12.67 -6.98
N LEU A 474 -9.96 12.79 -8.15
CA LEU A 474 -8.58 12.35 -8.35
C LEU A 474 -7.57 13.17 -7.55
N GLU A 475 -7.82 14.48 -7.38
CA GLU A 475 -7.02 15.34 -6.49
C GLU A 475 -7.13 14.93 -5.03
N TRP A 476 -8.33 14.60 -4.56
CA TRP A 476 -8.56 14.08 -3.22
C TRP A 476 -7.87 12.71 -3.03
N PHE A 477 -8.06 11.80 -3.99
CA PHE A 477 -7.43 10.49 -4.00
C PHE A 477 -5.89 10.59 -3.96
N ALA A 478 -5.30 11.55 -4.69
CA ALA A 478 -3.86 11.77 -4.72
C ALA A 478 -3.26 12.24 -3.37
N ARG A 479 -4.07 12.82 -2.47
CA ARG A 479 -3.64 13.22 -1.12
C ARG A 479 -3.58 12.04 -0.16
N GLN A 480 -4.42 11.03 -0.36
CA GLN A 480 -4.43 9.80 0.44
C GLN A 480 -3.57 8.68 -0.15
N TRP A 481 -3.43 8.62 -1.48
CA TRP A 481 -2.69 7.56 -2.18
C TRP A 481 -1.75 8.15 -3.24
N SER A 482 -0.44 7.94 -3.10
CA SER A 482 0.55 8.57 -3.99
C SER A 482 0.50 8.07 -5.43
N VAL A 483 -0.07 6.88 -5.69
CA VAL A 483 -0.37 6.43 -7.05
C VAL A 483 -1.30 7.42 -7.77
N GLY A 484 -2.18 8.08 -7.02
CA GLY A 484 -3.09 9.11 -7.51
C GLY A 484 -2.38 10.33 -8.10
N VAL A 485 -1.16 10.65 -7.67
CA VAL A 485 -0.38 11.77 -8.24
C VAL A 485 -0.05 11.50 -9.71
N GLN A 486 0.43 10.29 -10.03
CA GLN A 486 0.73 9.89 -11.42
C GLN A 486 -0.53 9.86 -12.28
N TYR A 487 -1.63 9.37 -11.70
CA TYR A 487 -2.94 9.36 -12.33
C TYR A 487 -3.43 10.77 -12.65
N LEU A 488 -3.31 11.70 -11.70
CA LEU A 488 -3.76 13.08 -11.85
C LEU A 488 -2.96 13.81 -12.93
N GLU A 489 -1.64 13.65 -12.93
CA GLU A 489 -0.76 14.21 -13.97
C GLU A 489 -1.17 13.72 -15.36
N ARG A 490 -1.40 12.40 -15.50
CA ARG A 490 -1.86 11.82 -16.76
C ARG A 490 -3.23 12.34 -17.17
N ALA A 491 -4.20 12.30 -16.27
CA ALA A 491 -5.57 12.68 -16.54
C ALA A 491 -5.66 14.14 -16.99
N ARG A 492 -4.94 15.06 -16.34
CA ARG A 492 -4.87 16.47 -16.74
C ARG A 492 -4.28 16.66 -18.14
N ALA A 493 -3.19 15.95 -18.46
CA ALA A 493 -2.58 16.03 -19.78
C ALA A 493 -3.53 15.56 -20.90
N LEU A 494 -4.31 14.50 -20.64
CA LEU A 494 -5.29 13.97 -21.59
C LEU A 494 -6.53 14.86 -21.69
N ALA A 495 -7.04 15.37 -20.56
CA ALA A 495 -8.21 16.24 -20.51
C ALA A 495 -7.98 17.57 -21.24
N GLN A 496 -6.77 18.15 -21.15
CA GLN A 496 -6.40 19.33 -21.95
C GLN A 496 -6.52 19.09 -23.45
N SER A 497 -6.16 17.88 -23.90
CA SER A 497 -6.31 17.49 -25.30
C SER A 497 -7.81 17.37 -25.66
N TYR A 498 -8.63 16.86 -24.74
CA TYR A 498 -10.08 16.69 -24.91
C TYR A 498 -10.83 18.01 -25.12
N VAL A 499 -10.54 19.02 -24.29
CA VAL A 499 -11.18 20.35 -24.36
C VAL A 499 -10.84 21.08 -25.66
N ILE A 500 -9.66 20.84 -26.24
CA ILE A 500 -9.25 21.43 -27.52
C ILE A 500 -10.01 20.80 -28.71
N PHE A 501 -10.49 19.56 -28.61
CA PHE A 501 -11.27 18.91 -29.68
C PHE A 501 -12.77 19.24 -29.64
N GLN A 502 -13.28 19.82 -28.54
CA GLN A 502 -14.68 20.25 -28.41
C GLN A 502 -14.91 21.72 -28.81
N HIS A 503 -13.85 22.46 -29.15
CA HIS A 503 -13.87 23.81 -29.71
C HIS A 503 -13.35 23.81 -31.15
#